data_AF-A0A4U5WGP7-F1
#
_entry.id   AF-A0A4U5WGP7-F1
#
_cell.length_a   1.000
_cell.length_b   1.000
_cell.length_c   1.000
_cell.angle_alpha   90.00
_cell.angle_beta   90.00
_cell.angle_gamma   90.00
#
_symmetry.space_group_name_H-M   'P 1'
#
loop_
_entity.id
_entity.type
_entity.pdbx_description
1 polymer ?
#
loop_
_entity_poly.entity_id
_entity_poly.type
_entity_poly.pdbx_seq_one_letter_code
_entity_poly.pdbx_strand_id
1 'polypeptide(L)' 'MARKFISGDDRSMEFVASIESFALEHLLDSEMFEFLTEGLSLYRPWAGSPYWTEEDMLQLMKDFVAEFGHGGVVR' A
#
# COMPACT_ATOMS: atom_id res chain seq x y z
N MET A 1 5.35 -2.82 -8.34
CA MET A 1 5.46 -2.10 -7.05
C MET A 1 5.21 -3.02 -5.86
N ALA A 2 4.00 -3.57 -5.66
CA ALA A 2 3.68 -4.42 -4.50
C ALA A 2 4.66 -5.58 -4.27
N ARG A 3 5.12 -6.27 -5.33
CA ARG A 3 6.13 -7.34 -5.23
C ARG A 3 7.48 -6.88 -4.63
N LYS A 4 7.92 -5.64 -4.90
CA LYS A 4 9.19 -5.10 -4.39
C LYS A 4 9.13 -4.74 -2.90
N PHE A 5 7.93 -4.41 -2.42
CA PHE A 5 7.71 -4.16 -0.99
C PHE A 5 7.46 -5.45 -0.23
N ILE A 6 6.69 -6.38 -0.83
CA ILE A 6 6.49 -7.73 -0.27
C ILE A 6 7.82 -8.48 -0.17
N SER A 7 8.77 -8.25 -1.09
CA SER A 7 10.14 -8.77 -0.99
C SER A 7 11.03 -7.99 -0.01
N GLY A 8 10.60 -6.80 0.42
CA GLY A 8 11.35 -5.93 1.32
C GLY A 8 12.52 -5.20 0.67
N ASP A 9 12.56 -5.10 -0.66
CA ASP A 9 13.66 -4.51 -1.44
C ASP A 9 13.61 -2.97 -1.49
N ASP A 10 12.43 -2.36 -1.26
CA ASP A 10 12.26 -0.91 -1.22
C ASP A 10 11.30 -0.52 -0.08
N ARG A 11 11.80 0.30 0.85
CA ARG A 11 11.10 0.73 2.08
C ARG A 11 11.17 2.24 2.27
N SER A 12 11.38 2.96 1.16
CA SER A 12 11.58 4.40 1.13
C SER A 12 10.26 5.17 1.17
N MET A 13 10.32 6.46 1.51
CA MET A 13 9.20 7.38 1.30
C MET A 13 8.84 7.53 -0.19
N GLU A 14 9.80 7.33 -1.09
CA GLU A 14 9.56 7.31 -2.55
C GLU A 14 8.63 6.16 -2.93
N PHE A 15 8.82 4.99 -2.31
CA PHE A 15 7.90 3.87 -2.48
C PHE A 15 6.48 4.20 -1.99
N VAL A 16 6.35 4.77 -0.79
CA VAL A 16 5.04 5.18 -0.23
C VAL A 16 4.34 6.16 -1.18
N ALA A 17 5.05 7.18 -1.65
CA ALA A 17 4.54 8.15 -2.63
C ALA A 17 4.13 7.49 -3.95
N SER A 18 4.85 6.45 -4.40
CA SER A 18 4.49 5.70 -5.59
C SER A 18 3.16 4.94 -5.41
N ILE A 19 2.91 4.34 -4.24
CA ILE A 19 1.61 3.69 -3.97
C ILE A 19 0.50 4.72 -3.90
N GLU A 20 0.71 5.85 -3.19
CA GLU A 20 -0.29 6.92 -3.12
C GLU A 20 -0.67 7.42 -4.52
N SER A 21 0.33 7.60 -5.40
CA SER A 21 0.08 7.98 -6.80
C SER A 21 -0.71 6.91 -7.56
N PHE A 22 -0.35 5.63 -7.42
CA PHE A 22 -1.09 4.52 -8.02
C PHE A 22 -2.55 4.48 -7.52
N ALA A 23 -2.76 4.67 -6.22
CA ALA A 23 -4.09 4.66 -5.61
C ALA A 23 -4.97 5.75 -6.23
N LEU A 24 -4.45 6.98 -6.32
CA LEU A 24 -5.16 8.12 -6.91
C LEU A 24 -5.47 7.93 -8.40
N GLU A 25 -4.58 7.31 -9.15
CA GLU A 25 -4.71 7.16 -10.61
C GLU A 25 -5.57 5.96 -11.02
N HIS A 26 -5.56 4.87 -10.24
CA HIS A 26 -6.08 3.58 -10.68
C HIS A 26 -7.15 2.97 -9.78
N LEU A 27 -7.30 3.40 -8.53
CA LEU A 27 -8.35 2.91 -7.64
C LEU A 27 -9.56 3.83 -7.72
N LEU A 28 -10.41 3.56 -8.72
CA LEU A 28 -11.68 4.27 -8.90
C LEU A 28 -12.78 3.81 -7.92
N ASP A 29 -12.56 2.65 -7.30
CA ASP A 29 -13.41 2.12 -6.23
C ASP A 29 -13.05 2.80 -4.91
N SER A 30 -14.04 3.43 -4.28
CA SER A 30 -13.84 4.21 -3.05
C SER A 30 -13.41 3.35 -1.87
N GLU A 31 -13.89 2.12 -1.77
CA GLU A 31 -13.55 1.20 -0.67
C GLU A 31 -12.10 0.73 -0.80
N MET A 32 -11.67 0.36 -2.01
CA MET A 32 -10.26 0.02 -2.29
C MET A 32 -9.33 1.19 -2.02
N PHE A 33 -9.73 2.40 -2.40
CA PHE A 33 -8.96 3.61 -2.22
C PHE A 33 -8.82 3.97 -0.74
N GLU A 34 -9.93 3.98 0.01
CA GLU A 34 -9.95 4.30 1.45
C GLU A 34 -9.09 3.29 2.23
N PHE A 35 -9.28 1.98 2.00
CA PHE A 35 -8.48 0.94 2.67
C PHE A 35 -6.97 1.18 2.52
N LEU A 36 -6.53 1.44 1.29
CA LEU A 36 -5.11 1.58 1.00
C LEU A 36 -4.53 2.89 1.53
N THR A 37 -5.27 4.00 1.38
CA THR A 37 -4.80 5.33 1.80
C THR A 37 -4.80 5.52 3.32
N GLU A 38 -5.76 4.95 4.05
CA GLU A 38 -5.75 4.93 5.51
C GLU A 38 -4.51 4.23 6.04
N GLY A 39 -4.20 3.04 5.53
CA GLY A 39 -3.03 2.29 5.95
C GLY A 39 -1.70 2.99 5.62
N LEU A 40 -1.60 3.59 4.41
CA LEU A 40 -0.42 4.37 4.02
C LEU A 40 -0.19 5.59 4.92
N SER A 41 -1.25 6.22 5.42
CA SER A 41 -1.13 7.41 6.29
C SER A 41 -0.43 7.10 7.63
N LEU A 42 -0.53 5.85 8.10
CA LEU A 42 0.03 5.39 9.37
C LEU A 42 1.49 4.94 9.24
N TYR A 43 1.94 4.67 8.01
CA TYR A 43 3.30 4.27 7.70
C TYR A 43 4.11 5.42 7.08
N ARG A 44 5.01 6.01 7.88
CA ARG A 44 5.88 7.13 7.48
C ARG A 44 7.34 6.81 7.81
N PRO A 45 8.03 6.00 6.98
CA PRO A 45 9.41 5.61 7.23
C PRO A 45 10.31 6.85 7.28
N TRP A 46 11.19 6.91 8.29
CA TRP A 46 12.18 7.98 8.49
C TRP A 46 11.62 9.39 8.79
N ALA A 47 10.30 9.55 8.94
CA ALA A 47 9.66 10.83 9.26
C ALA A 47 9.45 11.06 10.78
N GLY A 48 10.09 10.25 11.63
CA GLY A 48 9.88 10.22 13.08
C GLY A 48 9.59 8.81 13.58
N SER A 49 9.06 8.68 14.80
CA SER A 49 8.56 7.38 15.29
C SER A 49 7.28 7.05 14.52
N PRO A 50 7.24 6.00 13.69
CA PRO A 50 6.07 5.71 12.90
C PRO A 50 4.96 5.12 13.78
N TYR A 51 3.70 5.35 13.42
CA TYR A 51 2.55 4.73 14.09
C TYR A 51 2.46 3.25 13.75
N TRP A 52 2.87 2.88 12.53
CA TRP A 52 2.97 1.51 12.05
C TRP A 52 4.40 1.10 11.73
N THR A 53 4.71 -0.14 12.04
CA THR A 53 5.97 -0.78 11.69
C THR A 53 5.99 -1.22 10.22
N GLU A 54 7.15 -1.64 9.75
CA GLU A 54 7.28 -2.26 8.43
C GLU A 54 6.44 -3.55 8.32
N GLU A 55 6.29 -4.31 9.42
CA GLU A 55 5.50 -5.54 9.45
C GLU A 55 4.00 -5.24 9.26
N ASP A 56 3.51 -4.17 9.89
CA ASP A 56 2.12 -3.72 9.75
C ASP A 56 1.81 -3.32 8.30
N MET A 57 2.72 -2.56 7.68
CA MET A 57 2.58 -2.18 6.27
C MET A 57 2.67 -3.39 5.33
N LEU A 58 3.52 -4.38 5.63
CA LEU A 58 3.58 -5.63 4.87
C LEU A 58 2.27 -6.41 4.97
N GLN A 59 1.66 -6.42 6.16
CA GLN A 59 0.38 -7.08 6.38
C GLN A 59 -0.75 -6.38 5.63
N LEU A 60 -0.82 -5.03 5.67
CA LEU A 60 -1.75 -4.24 4.86
C LEU A 60 -1.70 -4.63 3.37
N MET A 61 -0.50 -4.73 2.80
CA MET A 61 -0.34 -5.08 1.38
C MET A 61 -0.80 -6.50 1.06
N LYS A 62 -0.66 -7.45 2.00
CA LYS A 62 -1.17 -8.81 1.84
C LYS A 62 -2.69 -8.82 1.90
N ASP A 63 -3.27 -8.10 2.86
CA ASP A 63 -4.70 -8.02 3.07
C ASP A 63 -5.38 -7.35 1.87
N PHE A 64 -4.82 -6.25 1.37
CA PHE A 64 -5.29 -5.58 0.15
C PHE A 64 -5.35 -6.54 -1.05
N VAL A 65 -4.32 -7.36 -1.25
CA VAL A 65 -4.30 -8.34 -2.35
C VAL A 65 -5.27 -9.49 -2.12
N ALA A 66 -5.43 -9.94 -0.88
CA ALA A 66 -6.37 -11.01 -0.55
C ALA A 66 -7.83 -10.58 -0.74
N GLU A 67 -8.15 -9.34 -0.37
CA GLU A 67 -9.49 -8.78 -0.41
C GLU A 67 -9.87 -8.27 -1.79
N PHE A 68 -8.95 -7.57 -2.48
CA PHE A 68 -9.25 -6.89 -3.74
C PHE A 68 -8.50 -7.44 -4.96
N GLY A 69 -7.48 -8.29 -4.76
CA GLY A 69 -6.63 -8.80 -5.84
C GLY A 69 -7.28 -9.87 -6.73
N HIS A 70 -8.49 -10.31 -6.43
CA HIS A 70 -9.22 -11.32 -7.22
C HIS A 70 -10.16 -10.72 -8.29
N GLY A 71 -10.27 -9.39 -8.39
CA GLY A 71 -11.10 -8.69 -9.39
C GLY A 71 -10.39 -8.29 -10.69
N GLY A 72 -9.08 -8.52 -10.82
CA GLY A 72 -8.24 -7.98 -11.89
C GLY A 72 -8.13 -8.80 -13.18
N VAL A 73 -8.98 -9.82 -13.42
CA VAL A 73 -9.13 -10.41 -14.75
C VAL A 73 -10.38 -9.80 -15.40
N VAL A 74 -10.26 -8.53 -15.77
CA VAL A 74 -11.09 -7.98 -16.84
C VAL A 74 -10.42 -8.39 -18.15
N ARG A 75 -11.19 -9.07 -18.99
CA ARG A 75 -10.84 -9.52 -20.34
C ARG A 75 -10.33 -8.40 -21.23
#